data_AF-A0A841VQQ8-F1
#
_entry.id   AF-A0A841VQQ8-F1
#
_cell.length_a   1.000
_cell.length_b   1.000
_cell.length_c   1.000
_cell.angle_alpha   90.00
_cell.angle_beta   90.00
_cell.angle_gamma   90.00
#
_symmetry.space_group_name_H-M   'P 1'
#
loop_
_entity.id
_entity.type
_entity.pdbx_description
1 polymer ?
#
loop_
_entity_poly.entity_id
_entity_poly.type
_entity_poly.pdbx_seq_one_letter_code
_entity_poly.pdbx_strand_id
1 'polypeptide(L)'
;DKGGRLIRAIAGLEAILAPPEESFTDPKTGQTYPTPPTIVTQKDRTERDNLPLCIDWGNYSARWLARFNLGLHEILLSLIRGDEVTADDSTLLKMTAIAIHCAAHVKAILGFTIPLDCKPIWLLGTLVEQLGLKLTFRKQGKRGQQVKLFSLSKEELKFAQEVIAHRETKRNQKENRTCYATQTPAVHSVNPNQQPVSAPPLDAIGNSHCQGEDTTEFESPPTDRITLLHCVEMLRSGIKQGVEAIKGILKRWVEDLRWETVLELEAIAPDELRLVEAQVPEFYEWLLEEVLPMEGAG
;
A
#
# COMPACT_ATOMS: atom_id res chain seq x y z
N ASP A 1 -4.80 6.20 11.30
CA ASP A 1 -4.70 4.83 10.76
C ASP A 1 -3.68 4.07 11.60
N LYS A 2 -3.93 2.83 12.04
CA LYS A 2 -3.01 1.97 12.80
C LYS A 2 -1.72 1.61 12.01
N GLY A 3 -0.96 2.60 11.56
CA GLY A 3 0.27 2.44 10.76
C GLY A 3 0.06 2.01 9.31
N GLY A 4 -1.00 2.45 8.64
CA GLY A 4 -1.29 2.09 7.25
C GLY A 4 -2.04 0.75 7.07
N ARG A 5 -2.45 0.11 8.17
CA ARG A 5 -3.18 -1.17 8.13
C ARG A 5 -4.60 -1.00 7.59
N LEU A 6 -5.27 0.11 7.93
CA LEU A 6 -6.65 0.32 7.51
C LEU A 6 -6.72 0.57 6.00
N ILE A 7 -5.83 1.41 5.47
CA ILE A 7 -5.78 1.63 4.03
C ILE A 7 -5.45 0.36 3.24
N ARG A 8 -4.57 -0.52 3.78
CA ARG A 8 -4.28 -1.83 3.18
C ARG A 8 -5.50 -2.76 3.20
N ALA A 9 -6.26 -2.75 4.30
CA ALA A 9 -7.49 -3.54 4.42
C ALA A 9 -8.56 -3.06 3.42
N ILE A 10 -8.77 -1.75 3.32
CA ILE A 10 -9.70 -1.14 2.36
C ILE A 10 -9.25 -1.37 0.91
N ALA A 11 -7.95 -1.37 0.63
CA ALA A 11 -7.43 -1.76 -0.68
C ALA A 11 -7.70 -3.24 -1.01
N GLY A 12 -7.79 -4.11 0.00
CA GLY A 12 -8.24 -5.49 -0.15
C GLY A 12 -9.76 -5.58 -0.38
N LEU A 13 -10.54 -4.70 0.28
CA LEU A 13 -11.98 -4.59 0.04
C LEU A 13 -12.27 -4.16 -1.40
N GLU A 14 -11.61 -3.11 -1.86
CA GLU A 14 -11.65 -2.64 -3.25
C GLU A 14 -11.36 -3.77 -4.24
N ALA A 15 -10.30 -4.54 -3.98
CA ALA A 15 -9.90 -5.67 -4.80
C ALA A 15 -10.95 -6.78 -4.88
N ILE A 16 -11.54 -7.19 -3.75
CA ILE A 16 -12.54 -8.26 -3.74
C ILE A 16 -13.88 -7.80 -4.31
N LEU A 17 -14.21 -6.51 -4.28
CA LEU A 17 -15.45 -5.98 -4.85
C LEU A 17 -15.36 -5.73 -6.35
N ALA A 18 -14.17 -5.48 -6.89
CA ALA A 18 -13.98 -5.36 -8.33
C ALA A 18 -14.37 -6.68 -9.03
N PRO A 19 -15.06 -6.59 -10.19
CA PRO A 19 -15.46 -7.79 -10.92
C PRO A 19 -14.21 -8.55 -11.38
N PRO A 20 -14.23 -9.90 -11.32
CA PRO A 20 -13.18 -10.69 -11.93
C PRO A 20 -13.09 -10.40 -13.43
N GLU A 21 -11.90 -10.55 -14.01
CA GLU A 21 -11.72 -10.50 -15.45
C GLU A 21 -12.24 -11.81 -16.09
N GLU A 22 -11.72 -12.17 -17.25
CA GLU A 22 -12.08 -13.42 -17.92
C GLU A 22 -11.72 -14.64 -17.07
N SER A 23 -12.52 -15.70 -17.20
CA SER A 23 -12.21 -16.98 -16.57
C SER A 23 -11.47 -17.88 -17.55
N PHE A 24 -10.35 -18.47 -17.14
CA PHE A 24 -9.64 -19.44 -17.97
C PHE A 24 -9.96 -20.86 -17.52
N THR A 25 -10.15 -21.77 -18.48
CA THR A 25 -10.36 -23.18 -18.19
C THR A 25 -9.03 -23.91 -18.35
N ASP A 26 -8.59 -24.59 -17.30
CA ASP A 26 -7.40 -25.44 -17.38
C ASP A 26 -7.69 -26.63 -18.31
N PRO A 27 -6.94 -26.79 -19.42
CA PRO A 27 -7.18 -27.84 -20.39
C PRO A 27 -6.95 -29.25 -19.83
N LYS A 28 -6.22 -29.40 -18.71
CA LYS A 28 -5.92 -30.70 -18.10
C LYS A 28 -6.96 -31.15 -17.09
N THR A 29 -7.45 -30.22 -16.27
CA THR A 29 -8.41 -30.51 -15.20
C THR A 29 -9.86 -30.20 -15.61
N GLY A 30 -10.06 -29.44 -16.69
CA GLY A 30 -11.37 -28.91 -17.08
C GLY A 30 -11.92 -27.88 -16.10
N GLN A 31 -11.12 -27.47 -15.11
CA GLN A 31 -11.55 -26.56 -14.06
C GLN A 31 -11.39 -25.11 -14.52
N THR A 32 -12.43 -24.33 -14.31
CA THR A 32 -12.45 -22.90 -14.64
C THR A 32 -11.96 -22.08 -13.45
N TYR A 33 -11.02 -21.18 -13.70
CA TYR A 33 -10.41 -20.31 -12.72
C TYR A 33 -10.71 -18.85 -13.06
N PRO A 34 -11.18 -18.05 -12.09
CA PRO A 34 -11.42 -16.63 -12.30
C PRO A 34 -10.08 -15.87 -12.32
N THR A 35 -9.92 -14.96 -13.27
CA THR A 35 -8.75 -14.08 -13.31
C THR A 35 -8.97 -12.90 -12.36
N PRO A 36 -7.98 -12.57 -11.50
CA PRO A 36 -8.08 -11.41 -10.62
C PRO A 36 -8.25 -10.10 -11.41
N PRO A 37 -8.92 -9.08 -10.84
CA PRO A 37 -9.06 -7.77 -11.46
C PRO A 37 -7.70 -7.11 -11.76
N THR A 38 -7.65 -6.25 -12.76
CA THR A 38 -6.42 -5.53 -13.17
C THR A 38 -5.74 -4.80 -12.02
N ILE A 39 -6.53 -4.22 -11.11
CA ILE A 39 -6.02 -3.52 -9.92
C ILE A 39 -5.23 -4.42 -8.95
N VAL A 40 -5.47 -5.73 -9.00
CA VAL A 40 -4.77 -6.76 -8.20
C VAL A 40 -3.54 -7.24 -8.96
N THR A 41 -3.71 -7.63 -10.22
CA THR A 41 -2.61 -8.15 -11.06
C THR A 41 -1.53 -7.10 -11.28
N GLN A 42 -1.90 -5.83 -11.46
CA GLN A 42 -0.96 -4.73 -11.61
C GLN A 42 -0.13 -4.50 -10.34
N LYS A 43 -0.69 -4.73 -9.14
CA LYS A 43 0.08 -4.62 -7.90
C LYS A 43 1.13 -5.72 -7.78
N ASP A 44 0.76 -6.97 -8.08
CA ASP A 44 1.73 -8.07 -8.10
C ASP A 44 2.83 -7.81 -9.12
N ARG A 45 2.48 -7.30 -10.32
CA ARG A 45 3.46 -6.89 -11.33
C ARG A 45 4.37 -5.77 -10.83
N THR A 46 3.82 -4.72 -10.23
CA THR A 46 4.60 -3.60 -9.68
C THR A 46 5.53 -4.04 -8.54
N GLU A 47 5.15 -4.99 -7.69
CA GLU A 47 6.08 -5.56 -6.70
C GLU A 47 7.21 -6.33 -7.38
N ARG A 48 6.89 -7.13 -8.40
CA ARG A 48 7.87 -7.91 -9.16
C ARG A 48 8.87 -7.03 -9.91
N ASP A 49 8.41 -5.93 -10.49
CA ASP A 49 9.24 -5.04 -11.30
C ASP A 49 10.16 -4.16 -10.44
N ASN A 50 9.74 -3.82 -9.20
CA ASN A 50 10.49 -2.92 -8.33
C ASN A 50 11.39 -3.62 -7.31
N LEU A 51 11.21 -4.92 -7.06
CA LEU A 51 11.97 -5.65 -6.04
C LEU A 51 12.98 -6.63 -6.69
N PRO A 52 14.30 -6.37 -6.59
CA PRO A 52 15.32 -7.22 -7.19
C PRO A 52 15.42 -8.61 -6.56
N LEU A 53 14.95 -8.78 -5.32
CA LEU A 53 14.86 -10.06 -4.63
C LEU A 53 13.46 -10.27 -4.06
N CYS A 54 12.91 -11.44 -4.37
CA CYS A 54 11.51 -11.80 -4.20
C CYS A 54 11.32 -12.78 -3.04
N ILE A 55 11.66 -12.39 -1.81
CA ILE A 55 11.65 -13.29 -0.65
C ILE A 55 10.32 -13.24 0.11
N ASP A 56 9.60 -12.12 0.07
CA ASP A 56 8.33 -11.94 0.79
C ASP A 56 7.29 -11.19 -0.07
N TRP A 57 6.69 -11.90 -1.03
CA TRP A 57 5.65 -11.33 -1.89
C TRP A 57 4.34 -11.11 -1.13
N GLY A 58 3.72 -9.95 -1.34
CA GLY A 58 2.36 -9.68 -0.85
C GLY A 58 1.32 -10.65 -1.41
N ASN A 59 1.62 -11.27 -2.57
CA ASN A 59 0.80 -12.28 -3.25
C ASN A 59 -0.68 -11.86 -3.33
N TYR A 60 -0.93 -10.67 -3.86
CA TYR A 60 -2.27 -10.05 -3.85
C TYR A 60 -3.27 -10.89 -4.64
N SER A 61 -2.87 -11.44 -5.79
CA SER A 61 -3.70 -12.34 -6.60
C SER A 61 -4.06 -13.62 -5.86
N ALA A 62 -3.12 -14.24 -5.14
CA ALA A 62 -3.41 -15.44 -4.36
C ALA A 62 -4.34 -15.15 -3.19
N ARG A 63 -4.13 -14.02 -2.51
CA ARG A 63 -4.99 -13.53 -1.42
C ARG A 63 -6.40 -13.18 -1.90
N TRP A 64 -6.52 -12.61 -3.09
CA TRP A 64 -7.80 -12.33 -3.74
C TRP A 64 -8.50 -13.64 -4.11
N LEU A 65 -7.80 -14.56 -4.80
CA LEU A 65 -8.34 -15.82 -5.26
C LEU A 65 -8.80 -16.71 -4.10
N ALA A 66 -8.04 -16.75 -3.00
CA ALA A 66 -8.44 -17.47 -1.80
C ALA A 66 -9.76 -16.93 -1.22
N ARG A 67 -9.94 -15.61 -1.15
CA ARG A 67 -11.22 -15.00 -0.70
C ARG A 67 -12.35 -15.26 -1.69
N PHE A 68 -12.06 -15.18 -2.98
CA PHE A 68 -13.04 -15.44 -4.03
C PHE A 68 -13.54 -16.89 -4.00
N ASN A 69 -12.64 -17.86 -3.90
CA ASN A 69 -12.97 -19.29 -3.83
C ASN A 69 -13.71 -19.69 -2.56
N LEU A 70 -13.58 -18.90 -1.47
CA LEU A 70 -14.41 -19.06 -0.28
C LEU A 70 -15.86 -18.58 -0.50
N GLY A 71 -16.17 -17.92 -1.62
CA GLY A 71 -17.48 -17.33 -1.90
C GLY A 71 -17.68 -15.95 -1.26
N LEU A 72 -16.62 -15.33 -0.75
CA LEU A 72 -16.74 -14.06 -0.02
C LEU A 72 -17.23 -12.91 -0.90
N HIS A 73 -16.91 -12.92 -2.19
CA HIS A 73 -17.33 -11.89 -3.14
C HIS A 73 -18.87 -11.74 -3.18
N GLU A 74 -19.59 -12.83 -3.40
CA GLU A 74 -21.06 -12.83 -3.47
C GLU A 74 -21.70 -12.42 -2.14
N ILE A 75 -21.16 -12.92 -1.02
CA ILE A 75 -21.63 -12.57 0.33
C ILE A 75 -21.45 -11.07 0.57
N LEU A 76 -20.30 -10.49 0.22
CA LEU A 76 -20.04 -9.07 0.39
C LEU A 76 -20.96 -8.20 -0.48
N LEU A 77 -21.20 -8.58 -1.74
CA LEU A 77 -22.12 -7.83 -2.60
C LEU A 77 -23.54 -7.79 -2.01
N SER A 78 -24.03 -8.91 -1.47
CA SER A 78 -25.31 -8.98 -0.78
C SER A 78 -25.33 -8.09 0.47
N LEU A 79 -24.30 -8.17 1.30
CA LEU A 79 -24.22 -7.36 2.53
C LEU A 79 -24.10 -5.85 2.26
N ILE A 80 -23.39 -5.44 1.20
CA ILE A 80 -23.26 -4.02 0.82
C ILE A 80 -24.58 -3.46 0.30
N ARG A 81 -25.40 -4.28 -0.37
CA ARG A 81 -26.77 -3.92 -0.77
C ARG A 81 -27.70 -3.70 0.44
N GLY A 82 -27.28 -4.14 1.63
CA GLY A 82 -28.02 -4.01 2.88
C GLY A 82 -28.77 -5.27 3.28
N ASP A 83 -28.50 -6.41 2.63
CA ASP A 83 -29.06 -7.69 3.03
C ASP A 83 -28.49 -8.12 4.39
N GLU A 84 -29.25 -8.97 5.08
CA GLU A 84 -28.87 -9.51 6.38
C GLU A 84 -28.71 -11.02 6.30
N VAL A 85 -27.69 -11.55 6.98
CA VAL A 85 -27.39 -12.98 7.01
C VAL A 85 -27.65 -13.57 8.39
N THR A 86 -28.02 -14.84 8.42
CA THR A 86 -28.16 -15.62 9.65
C THR A 86 -27.04 -16.66 9.76
N ALA A 87 -26.85 -17.24 10.94
CA ALA A 87 -25.86 -18.30 11.11
C ALA A 87 -26.16 -19.56 10.28
N ASP A 88 -27.43 -19.75 9.91
CA ASP A 88 -27.93 -20.90 9.15
C ASP A 88 -27.99 -20.64 7.63
N ASP A 89 -27.43 -19.52 7.17
CA ASP A 89 -27.38 -19.19 5.74
C ASP A 89 -26.57 -20.23 4.97
N SER A 90 -27.18 -20.83 3.94
CA SER A 90 -26.56 -21.87 3.13
C SER A 90 -25.24 -21.44 2.48
N THR A 91 -25.11 -20.15 2.14
CA THR A 91 -23.90 -19.56 1.53
C THR A 91 -22.77 -19.52 2.54
N LEU A 92 -23.07 -19.14 3.79
CA LEU A 92 -22.10 -19.11 4.88
C LEU A 92 -21.69 -20.52 5.33
N LEU A 93 -22.62 -21.47 5.32
CA LEU A 93 -22.33 -22.87 5.61
C LEU A 93 -21.38 -23.46 4.56
N LYS A 94 -21.61 -23.18 3.26
CA LYS A 94 -20.70 -23.57 2.17
C LYS A 94 -19.32 -22.94 2.32
N MET A 95 -19.24 -21.64 2.56
CA MET A 95 -17.98 -20.93 2.82
C MET A 95 -17.21 -21.61 3.95
N THR A 96 -17.90 -21.92 5.05
CA THR A 96 -17.29 -22.54 6.24
C THR A 96 -16.78 -23.94 5.95
N ALA A 97 -17.55 -24.75 5.22
CA ALA A 97 -17.14 -26.10 4.82
C ALA A 97 -15.88 -26.07 3.93
N ILE A 98 -15.84 -25.16 2.95
CA ILE A 98 -14.65 -24.97 2.10
C ILE A 98 -13.46 -24.55 2.97
N ALA A 99 -13.65 -23.56 3.85
CA ALA A 99 -12.61 -23.02 4.70
C ALA A 99 -11.99 -24.09 5.64
N ILE A 100 -12.82 -24.94 6.23
CA ILE A 100 -12.36 -26.06 7.07
C ILE A 100 -11.55 -27.05 6.22
N HIS A 101 -12.05 -27.40 5.02
CA HIS A 101 -11.37 -28.33 4.11
C HIS A 101 -10.00 -27.81 3.65
N CYS A 102 -9.86 -26.50 3.44
CA CYS A 102 -8.61 -25.87 3.00
C CYS A 102 -7.90 -25.06 4.10
N ALA A 103 -8.07 -25.42 5.37
CA ALA A 103 -7.59 -24.64 6.52
C ALA A 103 -6.08 -24.32 6.48
N ALA A 104 -5.25 -25.27 5.99
CA ALA A 104 -3.82 -25.06 5.82
C ALA A 104 -3.51 -23.94 4.80
N HIS A 105 -4.23 -23.91 3.67
CA HIS A 105 -4.09 -22.87 2.67
C HIS A 105 -4.60 -21.52 3.17
N VAL A 106 -5.71 -21.50 3.92
CA VAL A 106 -6.21 -20.27 4.54
C VAL A 106 -5.17 -19.68 5.50
N LYS A 107 -4.54 -20.52 6.32
CA LYS A 107 -3.47 -20.06 7.21
C LYS A 107 -2.28 -19.50 6.44
N ALA A 108 -1.82 -20.20 5.41
CA ALA A 108 -0.66 -19.80 4.62
C ALA A 108 -0.90 -18.50 3.83
N ILE A 109 -2.10 -18.32 3.25
CA ILE A 109 -2.40 -17.23 2.32
C ILE A 109 -3.07 -16.03 3.03
N LEU A 110 -4.08 -16.30 3.85
CA LEU A 110 -4.88 -15.27 4.52
C LEU A 110 -4.36 -14.94 5.93
N GLY A 111 -3.48 -15.76 6.49
CA GLY A 111 -2.73 -15.45 7.71
C GLY A 111 -3.51 -15.67 9.02
N PHE A 112 -4.59 -16.45 9.01
CA PHE A 112 -5.33 -16.81 10.23
C PHE A 112 -5.65 -18.30 10.28
N THR A 113 -5.83 -18.83 11.49
CA THR A 113 -6.10 -20.25 11.71
C THR A 113 -7.59 -20.50 11.83
N ILE A 114 -8.10 -21.52 11.14
CA ILE A 114 -9.49 -21.94 11.22
C ILE A 114 -9.63 -23.01 12.32
N PRO A 115 -10.50 -22.80 13.32
CA PRO A 115 -10.77 -23.83 14.33
C PRO A 115 -11.63 -24.96 13.75
N LEU A 116 -11.54 -26.17 14.31
CA LEU A 116 -12.31 -27.33 13.82
C LEU A 116 -13.82 -27.16 14.03
N ASP A 117 -14.23 -26.44 15.08
CA ASP A 117 -15.61 -26.08 15.40
C ASP A 117 -15.98 -24.67 14.88
N CYS A 118 -15.40 -24.29 13.73
CA CYS A 118 -15.59 -22.96 13.13
C CYS A 118 -17.06 -22.61 12.95
N LYS A 119 -17.46 -21.48 13.56
CA LYS A 119 -18.81 -20.93 13.40
C LYS A 119 -18.86 -20.04 12.15
N PRO A 120 -19.88 -20.17 11.29
CA PRO A 120 -19.95 -19.41 10.03
C PRO A 120 -19.86 -17.88 10.21
N ILE A 121 -20.55 -17.36 11.22
CA ILE A 121 -20.53 -15.93 11.55
C ILE A 121 -19.14 -15.48 12.04
N TRP A 122 -18.42 -16.34 12.77
CA TRP A 122 -17.07 -16.02 13.22
C TRP A 122 -16.12 -15.91 12.02
N LEU A 123 -16.21 -16.85 11.08
CA LEU A 123 -15.41 -16.82 9.86
C LEU A 123 -15.72 -15.58 9.02
N LEU A 124 -17.00 -15.27 8.82
CA LEU A 124 -17.42 -14.06 8.11
C LEU A 124 -16.87 -12.81 8.82
N GLY A 125 -17.04 -12.72 10.15
CA GLY A 125 -16.54 -11.59 10.94
C GLY A 125 -15.03 -11.39 10.77
N THR A 126 -14.27 -12.48 10.85
CA THR A 126 -12.81 -12.47 10.66
C THR A 126 -12.43 -11.99 9.26
N LEU A 127 -13.12 -12.49 8.22
CA LEU A 127 -12.85 -12.11 6.84
C LEU A 127 -13.19 -10.64 6.55
N VAL A 128 -14.31 -10.13 7.06
CA VAL A 128 -14.68 -8.72 6.83
C VAL A 128 -13.81 -7.75 7.65
N GLU A 129 -13.36 -8.17 8.84
CA GLU A 129 -12.43 -7.38 9.65
C GLU A 129 -11.07 -7.24 8.96
N GLN A 130 -10.58 -8.28 8.30
CA GLN A 130 -9.38 -8.19 7.45
C GLN A 130 -9.52 -7.20 6.27
N LEU A 131 -10.75 -6.86 5.90
CA LEU A 131 -11.08 -5.91 4.83
C LEU A 131 -11.42 -4.51 5.38
N GLY A 132 -11.25 -4.29 6.69
CA GLY A 132 -11.51 -3.00 7.34
C GLY A 132 -12.99 -2.72 7.60
N LEU A 133 -13.84 -3.75 7.49
CA LEU A 133 -15.26 -3.67 7.79
C LEU A 133 -15.59 -4.30 9.14
N LYS A 134 -16.82 -4.12 9.60
CA LYS A 134 -17.30 -4.67 10.87
C LYS A 134 -18.70 -5.24 10.71
N LEU A 135 -18.93 -6.42 11.28
CA LEU A 135 -20.27 -6.98 11.43
C LEU A 135 -20.96 -6.39 12.67
N THR A 136 -22.23 -6.07 12.50
CA THR A 136 -23.17 -5.75 13.57
C THR A 136 -24.30 -6.76 13.55
N PHE A 137 -25.09 -6.83 14.63
CA PHE A 137 -26.24 -7.69 14.66
C PHE A 137 -27.44 -7.02 15.32
N ARG A 138 -28.63 -7.40 14.87
CA ARG A 138 -29.88 -7.12 15.54
C ARG A 138 -30.60 -8.43 15.85
N LYS A 139 -31.41 -8.42 16.91
CA LYS A 139 -32.24 -9.57 17.26
C LYS A 139 -33.65 -9.33 16.72
N GLN A 140 -34.18 -10.31 16.00
CA GLN A 140 -35.55 -10.28 15.50
C GLN A 140 -36.34 -11.44 16.09
N GLY A 141 -37.58 -11.16 16.51
CA GLY A 141 -38.50 -12.16 17.04
C GLY A 141 -38.92 -11.91 18.50
N LYS A 142 -39.93 -12.66 18.92
CA LYS A 142 -40.47 -12.62 20.29
C LYS A 142 -39.49 -13.26 21.28
N ARG A 143 -39.64 -12.95 22.57
CA ARG A 143 -38.84 -13.55 23.65
C ARG A 143 -38.91 -15.08 23.58
N GLY A 144 -37.77 -15.74 23.43
CA GLY A 144 -37.65 -17.20 23.25
C GLY A 144 -37.47 -17.69 21.80
N GLN A 145 -37.76 -16.86 20.80
CA GLN A 145 -37.58 -17.16 19.36
C GLN A 145 -36.69 -16.12 18.67
N GLN A 146 -35.78 -15.50 19.42
CA GLN A 146 -34.93 -14.44 18.88
C GLN A 146 -33.85 -15.01 17.97
N VAL A 147 -33.88 -14.62 16.70
CA VAL A 147 -32.84 -14.91 15.72
C VAL A 147 -31.91 -13.70 15.61
N LYS A 148 -30.60 -13.95 15.55
CA LYS A 148 -29.61 -12.89 15.28
C LYS A 148 -29.46 -12.72 13.78
N LEU A 149 -29.72 -11.51 13.30
CA LEU A 149 -29.49 -11.07 11.94
C LEU A 149 -28.24 -10.22 11.92
N PHE A 150 -27.30 -10.57 11.05
CA PHE A 150 -26.00 -9.90 10.93
C PHE A 150 -25.96 -9.06 9.66
N SER A 151 -25.42 -7.85 9.78
CA SER A 151 -25.25 -6.91 8.68
C SER A 151 -23.96 -6.10 8.86
N LEU A 152 -23.48 -5.49 7.77
CA LEU A 152 -22.33 -4.60 7.85
C LEU A 152 -22.69 -3.33 8.62
N SER A 153 -21.75 -2.86 9.44
CA SER A 153 -21.88 -1.58 10.10
C SER A 153 -21.94 -0.45 9.08
N LYS A 154 -22.95 0.41 9.20
CA LYS A 154 -23.20 1.49 8.23
C LYS A 154 -22.09 2.54 8.24
N GLU A 155 -21.54 2.85 9.41
CA GLU A 155 -20.50 3.86 9.57
C GLU A 155 -19.20 3.42 8.89
N GLU A 156 -18.70 2.23 9.24
CA GLU A 156 -17.49 1.65 8.65
C GLU A 156 -17.65 1.39 7.15
N LEU A 157 -18.82 0.94 6.69
CA LEU A 157 -19.07 0.73 5.26
C LEU A 157 -19.04 2.05 4.49
N LYS A 158 -19.71 3.09 4.99
CA LYS A 158 -19.73 4.41 4.33
C LYS A 158 -18.33 4.99 4.23
N PHE A 159 -17.57 4.95 5.32
CA PHE A 159 -16.19 5.40 5.34
C PHE A 159 -15.33 4.63 4.32
N ALA A 160 -15.46 3.29 4.28
CA ALA A 160 -14.70 2.48 3.34
C ALA A 160 -15.05 2.82 1.87
N GLN A 161 -16.33 3.06 1.56
CA GLN A 161 -16.77 3.47 0.22
C GLN A 161 -16.20 4.84 -0.19
N GLU A 162 -16.22 5.83 0.71
CA GLU A 162 -15.61 7.15 0.46
C GLU A 162 -14.10 7.04 0.19
N VAL A 163 -13.39 6.21 0.96
CA VAL A 163 -11.96 5.96 0.75
C VAL A 163 -11.70 5.26 -0.59
N ILE A 164 -12.53 4.29 -0.98
CA ILE A 164 -12.41 3.62 -2.29
C ILE A 164 -12.62 4.63 -3.42
N ALA A 165 -13.67 5.45 -3.36
CA ALA A 165 -13.94 6.48 -4.36
C ALA A 165 -12.78 7.50 -4.49
N HIS A 166 -12.22 7.92 -3.36
CA HIS A 166 -11.05 8.80 -3.35
C HIS A 166 -9.82 8.12 -3.99
N ARG A 167 -9.57 6.84 -3.70
CA ARG A 167 -8.46 6.07 -4.29
C ARG A 167 -8.62 5.89 -5.80
N GLU A 168 -9.84 5.61 -6.26
CA GLU A 168 -10.18 5.53 -7.67
C GLU A 168 -9.95 6.87 -8.38
N THR A 169 -10.45 7.96 -7.81
CA THR A 169 -10.20 9.32 -8.32
C THR A 169 -8.70 9.61 -8.45
N LYS A 170 -7.90 9.27 -7.43
CA LYS A 170 -6.45 9.47 -7.44
C LYS A 170 -5.76 8.62 -8.51
N ARG A 171 -6.22 7.39 -8.77
CA ARG A 171 -5.70 6.57 -9.88
C ARG A 171 -6.03 7.19 -11.23
N ASN A 172 -7.27 7.60 -11.45
CA ASN A 172 -7.70 8.21 -12.71
C ASN A 172 -6.94 9.52 -12.98
N GLN A 173 -6.66 10.33 -11.95
CA GLN A 173 -5.81 11.51 -12.08
C GLN A 173 -4.37 11.18 -12.49
N LYS A 174 -3.77 10.12 -11.92
CA LYS A 174 -2.42 9.66 -12.29
C LYS A 174 -2.39 9.12 -13.73
N GLU A 175 -3.40 8.35 -14.11
CA GLU A 175 -3.54 7.82 -15.47
C GLU A 175 -3.72 8.94 -16.49
N ASN A 176 -4.58 9.92 -16.21
CA ASN A 176 -4.74 11.11 -17.05
C ASN A 176 -3.43 11.88 -17.22
N ARG A 177 -2.68 12.14 -16.13
CA ARG A 177 -1.35 12.77 -16.21
C ARG A 177 -0.37 11.99 -17.07
N THR A 178 -0.42 10.65 -17.02
CA THR A 178 0.43 9.78 -17.83
C THR A 178 0.01 9.78 -19.30
N CYS A 179 -1.29 9.77 -19.60
CA CYS A 179 -1.85 9.85 -20.95
C CYS A 179 -1.50 11.17 -21.65
N TYR A 180 -1.55 12.31 -20.95
CA TYR A 180 -1.13 13.60 -21.52
C TYR A 180 0.39 13.70 -21.73
N ALA A 181 1.21 13.06 -20.88
CA ALA A 181 2.66 12.97 -21.12
C ALA A 181 2.99 12.11 -22.34
N THR A 182 2.22 11.04 -22.59
CA THR A 182 2.44 10.08 -23.69
C THR A 182 1.96 10.59 -25.07
N GLN A 183 1.15 11.66 -25.11
CA GLN A 183 0.77 12.34 -26.36
C GLN A 183 1.83 13.33 -26.87
N THR A 184 2.92 13.52 -26.12
CA THR A 184 4.13 14.17 -26.62
C THR A 184 5.01 13.06 -27.21
N PRO A 185 5.34 13.06 -28.50
CA PRO A 185 6.16 12.00 -29.07
C PRO A 185 7.55 12.05 -28.45
N ALA A 186 7.84 11.11 -27.54
CA ALA A 186 9.19 10.81 -27.12
C ALA A 186 9.91 10.15 -28.30
N VAL A 187 10.62 10.96 -29.08
CA VAL A 187 11.62 10.50 -30.03
C VAL A 187 12.74 9.88 -29.21
N HIS A 188 12.75 8.57 -29.01
CA HIS A 188 13.95 7.74 -28.81
C HIS A 188 13.59 6.26 -28.89
N SER A 189 13.65 5.70 -30.10
CA SER A 189 13.83 4.26 -30.31
C SER A 189 15.31 3.94 -30.13
N VAL A 190 15.66 3.06 -29.18
CA VAL A 190 16.97 2.41 -29.15
C VAL A 190 16.79 0.91 -29.21
N ASN A 191 17.25 0.36 -30.33
CA ASN A 191 17.36 -1.04 -30.70
C ASN A 191 18.56 -1.66 -29.95
N PRO A 192 18.44 -2.79 -29.21
CA PRO A 192 19.56 -3.36 -28.49
C PRO A 192 20.24 -4.44 -29.34
N ASN A 193 21.33 -4.09 -30.03
CA ASN A 193 22.42 -5.03 -30.31
C ASN A 193 23.60 -4.31 -30.95
N GLN A 194 24.67 -4.10 -30.17
CA GLN A 194 26.07 -4.38 -30.49
C GLN A 194 26.99 -3.66 -29.50
N GLN A 195 27.68 -4.43 -28.66
CA GLN A 195 28.97 -4.05 -28.07
C GLN A 195 30.09 -4.54 -28.99
N PRO A 196 31.25 -3.84 -29.11
CA PRO A 196 32.35 -4.02 -28.13
C PRO A 196 33.25 -2.79 -27.81
N VAL A 197 33.46 -2.58 -26.50
CA VAL A 197 34.72 -2.29 -25.74
C VAL A 197 35.62 -1.05 -26.00
N SER A 198 35.86 -0.30 -24.88
CA SER A 198 36.98 0.60 -24.43
C SER A 198 37.30 1.89 -25.22
N ALA A 199 37.46 3.10 -24.65
CA ALA A 199 37.75 3.62 -23.29
C ALA A 199 37.14 5.05 -23.10
N PRO A 200 37.07 5.64 -21.88
CA PRO A 200 36.35 6.90 -21.61
C PRO A 200 37.22 8.15 -21.93
N PRO A 201 36.62 9.32 -22.26
CA PRO A 201 36.38 10.31 -21.20
C PRO A 201 35.17 11.26 -21.38
N LEU A 202 34.76 11.81 -20.22
CA LEU A 202 34.28 13.16 -19.89
C LEU A 202 33.23 13.89 -20.77
N ASP A 203 32.22 14.36 -20.04
CA ASP A 203 31.26 15.42 -20.35
C ASP A 203 30.21 15.16 -21.44
N ALA A 204 29.05 14.66 -20.98
CA ALA A 204 27.78 14.79 -21.69
C ALA A 204 26.73 15.43 -20.76
N ILE A 205 26.73 16.75 -20.82
CA ILE A 205 25.64 17.65 -20.42
C ILE A 205 24.39 17.28 -21.24
N GLY A 206 23.25 17.10 -20.55
CA GLY A 206 21.96 16.77 -21.14
C GLY A 206 20.79 17.41 -20.40
N ASN A 207 20.60 18.71 -20.64
CA ASN A 207 19.35 19.47 -20.86
C ASN A 207 18.15 19.23 -19.90
N SER A 208 17.74 20.24 -19.14
CA SER A 208 16.90 21.41 -19.50
C SER A 208 15.42 21.16 -19.20
N HIS A 209 14.90 21.87 -18.19
CA HIS A 209 13.49 22.21 -18.11
C HIS A 209 13.34 23.72 -17.87
N CYS A 210 12.87 24.40 -18.91
CA CYS A 210 12.47 25.80 -18.87
C CYS A 210 11.16 25.96 -18.07
N GLN A 211 11.25 26.81 -17.05
CA GLN A 211 10.26 27.75 -16.46
C GLN A 211 8.75 27.63 -16.71
N GLY A 212 8.00 27.87 -15.63
CA GLY A 212 6.63 28.38 -15.59
C GLY A 212 6.20 28.67 -14.14
N GLU A 213 5.91 29.94 -13.85
CA GLU A 213 5.94 30.62 -12.54
C GLU A 213 4.77 30.39 -11.57
N ASP A 214 5.15 30.44 -10.28
CA ASP A 214 4.60 31.15 -9.12
C ASP A 214 3.09 31.27 -8.88
N THR A 215 2.62 30.56 -7.84
CA THR A 215 1.50 30.97 -7.00
C THR A 215 1.90 30.80 -5.53
N THR A 216 2.38 31.90 -4.94
CA THR A 216 2.36 32.27 -3.52
C THR A 216 1.77 31.23 -2.54
N GLU A 217 2.64 30.80 -1.62
CA GLU A 217 2.39 29.98 -0.42
C GLU A 217 2.05 28.50 -0.70
N PHE A 218 3.08 27.77 -1.12
CA PHE A 218 3.07 26.30 -1.17
C PHE A 218 3.54 25.78 0.19
N GLU A 219 2.61 25.27 1.02
CA GLU A 219 3.00 24.28 2.03
C GLU A 219 3.50 23.04 1.25
N SER A 220 4.79 22.75 1.35
CA SER A 220 5.41 21.54 0.84
C SER A 220 4.55 20.33 1.26
N PRO A 221 4.08 19.47 0.33
CA PRO A 221 3.35 18.28 0.71
C PRO A 221 4.24 17.44 1.64
N PRO A 222 3.73 16.95 2.78
CA PRO A 222 4.55 16.30 3.79
C PRO A 222 5.31 15.12 3.17
N THR A 223 6.61 15.05 3.44
CA THR A 223 7.48 13.98 2.94
C THR A 223 6.87 12.63 3.30
N ASP A 224 6.75 11.72 2.32
CA ASP A 224 6.23 10.37 2.57
C ASP A 224 7.03 9.72 3.72
N ARG A 225 6.32 9.18 4.72
CA ARG A 225 6.93 8.71 5.97
C ARG A 225 8.01 7.65 5.75
N ILE A 226 7.90 6.86 4.68
CA ILE A 226 8.90 5.85 4.32
C ILE A 226 10.20 6.52 3.88
N THR A 227 10.11 7.55 3.05
CA THR A 227 11.25 8.39 2.64
C THR A 227 11.86 9.08 3.85
N LEU A 228 11.04 9.62 4.75
CA LEU A 228 11.52 10.29 5.96
C LEU A 228 12.29 9.32 6.88
N LEU A 229 11.78 8.11 7.11
CA LEU A 229 12.48 7.09 7.90
C LEU A 229 13.79 6.63 7.25
N HIS A 230 13.84 6.60 5.91
CA HIS A 230 15.09 6.33 5.20
C HIS A 230 16.11 7.46 5.39
N CYS A 231 15.68 8.73 5.35
CA CYS A 231 16.52 9.88 5.68
C CYS A 231 17.02 9.83 7.13
N VAL A 232 16.16 9.48 8.09
CA VAL A 232 16.57 9.29 9.49
C VAL A 232 17.68 8.25 9.60
N GLU A 233 17.54 7.09 8.96
CA GLU A 233 18.57 6.04 9.04
C GLU A 233 19.88 6.45 8.35
N MET A 234 19.80 7.19 7.23
CA MET A 234 20.98 7.78 6.60
C MET A 234 21.69 8.75 7.56
N LEU A 235 20.94 9.65 8.22
CA LEU A 235 21.50 10.60 9.17
C LEU A 235 22.14 9.90 10.37
N ARG A 236 21.50 8.86 10.93
CA ARG A 236 22.07 8.03 12.02
C ARG A 236 23.35 7.33 11.61
N SER A 237 23.43 6.83 10.38
CA SER A 237 24.67 6.28 9.84
C SER A 237 25.75 7.36 9.70
N GLY A 238 25.37 8.57 9.26
CA GLY A 238 26.27 9.73 9.20
C GLY A 238 26.82 10.13 10.56
N ILE A 239 25.99 10.15 11.60
CA ILE A 239 26.39 10.48 12.97
C ILE A 239 27.51 9.55 13.47
N LYS A 240 27.41 8.25 13.16
CA LYS A 240 28.46 7.27 13.50
C LYS A 240 29.76 7.47 12.74
N GLN A 241 29.70 8.08 11.56
CA GLN A 241 30.85 8.32 10.68
C GLN A 241 31.50 9.69 10.94
N GLY A 242 30.85 10.56 11.71
CA GLY A 242 31.40 11.83 12.17
C GLY A 242 30.89 13.05 11.40
N VAL A 243 31.38 14.22 11.80
CA VAL A 243 30.87 15.54 11.41
C VAL A 243 30.81 15.77 9.89
N GLU A 244 31.84 15.38 9.15
CA GLU A 244 31.89 15.61 7.70
C GLU A 244 30.90 14.72 6.94
N ALA A 245 30.59 13.53 7.46
CA ALA A 245 29.56 12.67 6.90
C ALA A 245 28.15 13.26 7.10
N ILE A 246 27.89 13.85 8.27
CA ILE A 246 26.64 14.57 8.56
C ILE A 246 26.44 15.71 7.55
N LYS A 247 27.45 16.57 7.36
CA LYS A 247 27.39 17.67 6.39
C LYS A 247 27.17 17.17 4.96
N GLY A 248 27.88 16.11 4.55
CA GLY A 248 27.72 15.52 3.21
C GLY A 248 26.31 14.97 2.96
N ILE A 249 25.63 14.47 3.99
CA ILE A 249 24.25 14.00 3.89
C ILE A 249 23.29 15.18 3.82
N LEU A 250 23.41 16.15 4.75
CA LEU A 250 22.52 17.32 4.81
C LEU A 250 22.59 18.17 3.52
N LYS A 251 23.78 18.31 2.92
CA LYS A 251 23.96 19.00 1.63
C LYS A 251 23.15 18.42 0.48
N ARG A 252 22.65 17.18 0.59
CA ARG A 252 21.82 16.56 -0.47
C ARG A 252 20.34 16.80 -0.28
N TRP A 253 19.94 17.45 0.82
CA TRP A 253 18.56 17.66 1.21
C TRP A 253 18.23 19.15 1.22
N VAL A 254 16.98 19.45 0.86
CA VAL A 254 16.38 20.77 1.06
C VAL A 254 16.15 21.04 2.54
N GLU A 255 16.10 22.32 2.93
CA GLU A 255 15.91 22.79 4.31
C GLU A 255 14.74 22.11 5.03
N ASP A 256 13.56 22.09 4.41
CA ASP A 256 12.36 21.42 4.95
C ASP A 256 12.64 19.96 5.33
N LEU A 257 13.28 19.20 4.44
CA LEU A 257 13.59 17.80 4.65
C LEU A 257 14.63 17.59 5.76
N ARG A 258 15.58 18.53 5.93
CA ARG A 258 16.55 18.48 7.03
C ARG A 258 15.84 18.63 8.36
N TRP A 259 14.96 19.61 8.49
CA TRP A 259 14.17 19.85 9.71
C TRP A 259 13.23 18.69 10.02
N GLU A 260 12.46 18.21 9.04
CA GLU A 260 11.57 17.06 9.23
C GLU A 260 12.36 15.82 9.68
N THR A 261 13.53 15.57 9.09
CA THR A 261 14.37 14.43 9.43
C THR A 261 14.94 14.54 10.85
N VAL A 262 15.35 15.73 11.28
CA VAL A 262 15.87 15.94 12.65
C VAL A 262 14.76 15.82 13.70
N LEU A 263 13.56 16.31 13.42
CA LEU A 263 12.40 16.16 14.31
C LEU A 263 11.99 14.68 14.48
N GLU A 264 11.96 13.92 13.38
CA GLU A 264 11.66 12.48 13.46
C GLU A 264 12.82 11.70 14.12
N LEU A 265 14.07 12.15 13.95
CA LEU A 265 15.22 11.59 14.68
C LEU A 265 15.11 11.84 16.20
N GLU A 266 14.68 13.03 16.63
CA GLU A 266 14.44 13.33 18.05
C GLU A 266 13.38 12.39 18.65
N ALA A 267 12.33 12.08 17.87
CA ALA A 267 11.27 11.17 18.30
C ALA A 267 11.73 9.70 18.42
N ILE A 268 12.69 9.26 17.60
CA ILE A 268 13.11 7.85 17.49
C ILE A 268 14.37 7.56 18.31
N ALA A 269 15.34 8.47 18.33
CA ALA A 269 16.65 8.28 18.95
C ALA A 269 17.17 9.60 19.57
N PRO A 270 16.51 10.11 20.63
CA PRO A 270 16.87 11.39 21.25
C PRO A 270 18.31 11.39 21.79
N ASP A 271 18.78 10.27 22.33
CA ASP A 271 20.14 10.14 22.88
C ASP A 271 21.24 10.33 21.83
N GLU A 272 21.00 9.89 20.59
CA GLU A 272 21.93 10.08 19.47
C GLU A 272 21.97 11.56 19.05
N LEU A 273 20.83 12.25 19.05
CA LEU A 273 20.76 13.68 18.75
C LEU A 273 21.45 14.52 19.84
N ARG A 274 21.24 14.21 21.13
CA ARG A 274 21.93 14.89 22.24
C ARG A 274 23.45 14.76 22.18
N LEU A 275 23.94 13.61 21.70
CA LEU A 275 25.37 13.38 21.50
C LEU A 275 25.93 14.25 20.35
N VAL A 276 25.15 14.47 19.29
CA VAL A 276 25.51 15.38 18.20
C VAL A 276 25.52 16.83 18.68
N GLU A 277 24.49 17.28 19.41
CA GLU A 277 24.43 18.64 19.98
C GLU A 277 25.62 18.95 20.89
N ALA A 278 26.03 17.97 21.71
CA ALA A 278 27.15 18.13 22.63
C ALA A 278 28.51 18.21 21.90
N GLN A 279 28.64 17.56 20.74
CA GLN A 279 29.88 17.55 19.95
C GLN A 279 29.93 18.64 18.88
N VAL A 280 28.76 19.09 18.42
CA VAL A 280 28.58 20.09 17.38
C VAL A 280 27.52 21.10 17.83
N PRO A 281 27.92 22.17 18.53
CA PRO A 281 27.00 23.22 18.98
C PRO A 281 26.28 23.93 17.83
N GLU A 282 26.90 23.96 16.64
CA GLU A 282 26.40 24.61 15.42
C GLU A 282 25.48 23.69 14.58
N PHE A 283 25.14 22.49 15.07
CA PHE A 283 24.42 21.49 14.28
C PHE A 283 23.10 22.00 13.69
N TYR A 284 22.34 22.77 14.48
CA TYR A 284 21.08 23.36 14.02
C TYR A 284 21.26 24.44 12.96
N GLU A 285 22.40 25.13 12.95
CA GLU A 285 22.72 26.10 11.90
C GLU A 285 22.89 25.40 10.55
N TRP A 286 23.41 24.16 10.54
CA TRP A 286 23.58 23.38 9.30
C TRP A 286 22.27 22.90 8.67
N LEU A 287 21.15 23.01 9.39
CA LEU A 287 19.84 22.70 8.81
C LEU A 287 19.37 23.81 7.87
N LEU A 288 19.86 25.03 8.05
CA LEU A 288 19.59 26.17 7.17
C LEU A 288 20.39 26.03 5.87
N GLU A 289 19.74 26.23 4.73
CA GLU A 289 20.42 26.21 3.43
C GLU A 289 21.42 27.37 3.28
N GLU A 290 21.22 28.48 3.98
CA GLU A 290 22.14 29.63 4.00
C GLU A 290 23.52 29.27 4.57
N VAL A 291 23.56 28.35 5.54
CA VAL A 291 24.79 27.92 6.22
C VAL A 291 25.40 26.70 5.53
N LEU A 292 24.55 25.80 5.03
CA LEU A 292 24.96 24.59 4.34
C LEU A 292 24.18 24.44 3.02
N PRO A 293 24.65 25.06 1.92
CA PRO A 293 23.92 25.06 0.66
C PRO A 293 23.81 23.66 0.06
N MET A 294 22.70 23.39 -0.63
CA MET A 294 22.50 22.10 -1.29
C MET A 294 23.54 21.89 -2.41
N GLU A 295 24.10 20.68 -2.50
CA GLU A 295 24.94 20.25 -3.63
C GLU A 295 24.14 20.36 -4.95
N GLY A 296 24.54 21.29 -5.82
CA GLY A 296 23.89 21.55 -7.11
C GLY A 296 23.07 22.83 -7.20
N ALA A 297 22.99 23.63 -6.12
CA ALA A 297 22.27 24.91 -6.08
C ALA A 297 23.10 26.14 -6.54
N GLY A 298 24.11 25.94 -7.38
CA GLY A 298 25.00 26.99 -7.91
C GLY A 298 24.81 27.26 -9.39
#